data_AF-A0A0D6TA59-F1
#
_entry.id   AF-A0A0D6TA59-F1
#
_cell.length_a   1.000
_cell.length_b   1.000
_cell.length_c   1.000
_cell.angle_alpha   90.00
_cell.angle_beta   90.00
_cell.angle_gamma   90.00
#
_symmetry.space_group_name_H-M   'P 1'
#
loop_
_entity.id
_entity.type
_entity.pdbx_description
1 polymer ?
#
loop_
_entity_poly.entity_id
_entity_poly.type
_entity_poly.pdbx_seq_one_letter_code
_entity_poly.pdbx_strand_id
1 'polypeptide(L)'
;MRMTADFPTARAAALTGTMAKHFGHKIPVTHDDRLAVLTFEMGVARIEAQDASLHLTLEAADTESLERLRAVIESHLMRFAHREEPAPPAWTPPA
;
A
#
# COMPACT_ATOMS: atom_id res chain seq x y z
N MET A 1 5.04 13.85 7.15
CA MET A 1 5.18 12.67 8.03
C MET A 1 5.21 11.42 7.16
N ARG A 2 5.89 10.37 7.61
CA ARG A 2 6.03 9.11 6.84
C ARG A 2 5.88 7.90 7.74
N MET A 3 5.20 6.86 7.29
CA MET A 3 5.20 5.53 7.92
C MET A 3 5.46 4.43 6.88
N THR A 4 6.00 3.30 7.33
CA THR A 4 6.31 2.17 6.45
C THR A 4 5.82 0.86 7.04
N ALA A 5 5.60 -0.15 6.21
CA ALA A 5 5.33 -1.51 6.65
C ALA A 5 5.85 -2.52 5.62
N ASP A 6 6.19 -3.71 6.10
CA ASP A 6 6.43 -4.86 5.25
C ASP A 6 5.26 -5.84 5.36
N PHE A 7 4.86 -6.40 4.22
CA PHE A 7 3.78 -7.36 4.12
C PHE A 7 4.27 -8.63 3.41
N PRO A 8 4.51 -9.74 4.13
CA PRO A 8 4.95 -11.00 3.54
C PRO A 8 3.90 -11.58 2.59
N THR A 9 4.31 -11.91 1.36
CA THR A 9 3.44 -12.53 0.35
C THR A 9 4.26 -13.07 -0.81
N ALA A 10 3.89 -14.25 -1.33
CA ALA A 10 4.47 -14.78 -2.57
C ALA A 10 3.85 -14.14 -3.83
N ARG A 11 2.85 -13.26 -3.66
CA ARG A 11 2.05 -12.65 -4.72
C ARG A 11 2.32 -11.15 -4.86
N ALA A 12 3.50 -10.68 -4.47
CA ALA A 12 3.86 -9.27 -4.40
C ALA A 12 3.52 -8.51 -5.70
N ALA A 13 4.09 -8.88 -6.85
CA ALA A 13 3.81 -8.21 -8.13
C ALA A 13 2.32 -8.25 -8.52
N ALA A 14 1.64 -9.37 -8.27
CA ALA A 14 0.22 -9.52 -8.57
C ALA A 14 -0.66 -8.62 -7.69
N LEU A 15 -0.32 -8.48 -6.40
CA LEU A 15 -1.02 -7.60 -5.48
C LEU A 15 -0.75 -6.13 -5.80
N THR A 16 0.49 -5.75 -6.13
CA THR A 16 0.85 -4.40 -6.60
C THR A 16 0.01 -4.00 -7.82
N GLY A 17 -0.06 -4.87 -8.84
CA GLY A 17 -0.88 -4.63 -10.02
C GLY A 17 -2.38 -4.56 -9.72
N THR A 18 -2.87 -5.41 -8.80
CA THR A 18 -4.28 -5.39 -8.37
C THR A 18 -4.64 -4.08 -7.68
N MET A 19 -3.78 -3.61 -6.76
CA MET A 19 -3.93 -2.32 -6.07
C MET A 19 -3.91 -1.17 -7.07
N ALA A 20 -2.91 -1.13 -7.96
CA ALA A 20 -2.77 -0.10 -8.97
C ALA A 20 -4.02 0.01 -9.86
N LYS A 21 -4.50 -1.14 -10.38
CA LYS A 21 -5.70 -1.18 -11.24
C LYS A 21 -6.95 -0.73 -10.48
N HIS A 22 -7.13 -1.19 -9.24
CA HIS A 22 -8.30 -0.86 -8.45
C HIS A 22 -8.40 0.65 -8.16
N PHE A 23 -7.32 1.24 -7.66
CA PHE A 23 -7.28 2.65 -7.32
C PHE A 23 -7.23 3.56 -8.56
N GLY A 24 -6.62 3.10 -9.65
CA GLY A 24 -6.57 3.84 -10.93
C GLY A 24 -7.94 4.17 -11.54
N HIS A 25 -9.02 3.56 -11.04
CA HIS A 25 -10.38 3.95 -11.42
C HIS A 25 -10.86 5.27 -10.79
N LYS A 26 -10.23 5.73 -9.71
CA LYS A 26 -10.69 6.86 -8.88
C LYS A 26 -9.64 7.91 -8.63
N ILE A 27 -8.37 7.55 -8.60
CA ILE A 27 -7.26 8.45 -8.29
C ILE A 27 -6.12 8.29 -9.29
N PRO A 28 -5.22 9.29 -9.41
CA PRO A 28 -4.00 9.14 -10.17
C PRO A 28 -3.13 8.00 -9.62
N VAL A 29 -2.70 7.12 -10.52
CA VAL A 29 -1.79 6.02 -10.22
C VAL A 29 -0.70 5.96 -11.28
N THR A 30 0.55 5.95 -10.82
CA THR A 30 1.70 5.57 -11.66
C THR A 30 2.13 4.17 -11.25
N HIS A 31 2.34 3.27 -12.20
CA HIS A 31 2.80 1.93 -11.87
C HIS A 31 3.67 1.32 -12.97
N ASP A 32 4.50 0.38 -12.57
CA ASP A 32 5.20 -0.58 -13.41
C ASP A 32 5.00 -2.00 -12.84
N ASP A 33 5.80 -2.96 -13.27
CA ASP A 33 5.69 -4.37 -12.87
C ASP A 33 5.94 -4.60 -11.36
N ARG A 34 6.64 -3.70 -10.68
CA ARG A 34 7.03 -3.85 -9.26
C ARG A 34 6.64 -2.68 -8.38
N LEU A 35 6.42 -1.49 -8.92
CA LEU A 35 6.07 -0.31 -8.14
C LEU A 35 4.69 0.19 -8.51
N ALA A 36 3.89 0.55 -7.50
CA ALA A 36 2.69 1.37 -7.66
C ALA A 36 2.76 2.59 -6.74
N VAL A 37 2.51 3.76 -7.31
CA VAL A 37 2.41 5.05 -6.60
C VAL A 37 0.98 5.55 -6.73
N LEU A 38 0.29 5.63 -5.61
CA LEU A 38 -1.11 6.03 -5.49
C LEU A 38 -1.18 7.43 -4.90
N THR A 39 -1.73 8.39 -5.62
CA THR A 39 -1.82 9.79 -5.18
C THR A 39 -3.23 10.13 -4.73
N PHE A 40 -3.45 10.23 -3.43
CA PHE A 40 -4.70 10.65 -2.81
C PHE A 40 -4.63 12.14 -2.45
N GLU A 41 -5.79 12.78 -2.26
CA GLU A 41 -5.84 14.15 -1.72
C GLU A 41 -5.23 14.25 -0.31
N MET A 42 -5.34 13.17 0.48
CA MET A 42 -4.80 13.10 1.85
C MET A 42 -3.31 12.69 1.93
N GLY A 43 -2.69 12.24 0.83
CA GLY A 43 -1.30 11.78 0.85
C GLY A 43 -0.95 10.80 -0.28
N VAL A 44 0.27 10.27 -0.24
CA VAL A 44 0.82 9.37 -1.26
C VAL A 44 1.14 8.03 -0.64
N ALA A 45 0.70 6.95 -1.28
CA ALA A 45 1.10 5.59 -0.94
C ALA A 45 2.00 5.01 -2.04
N ARG A 46 3.13 4.44 -1.65
CA ARG A 46 4.01 3.65 -2.52
C ARG A 46 3.96 2.19 -2.09
N ILE A 47 3.80 1.31 -3.06
CA ILE A 47 3.74 -0.14 -2.89
C ILE A 47 4.80 -0.73 -3.81
N GLU A 48 5.85 -1.29 -3.22
CA GLU A 48 6.95 -1.90 -3.95
C GLU A 48 6.94 -3.42 -3.73
N ALA A 49 6.95 -4.17 -4.83
CA ALA A 49 7.03 -5.62 -4.82
C ALA A 49 8.50 -6.08 -4.74
N GLN A 50 8.78 -6.83 -3.69
CA GLN A 50 9.99 -7.63 -3.55
C GLN A 50 9.68 -9.10 -3.85
N ASP A 51 10.69 -9.98 -3.77
CA ASP A 51 10.53 -11.38 -4.16
C ASP A 51 9.51 -12.17 -3.31
N ALA A 52 9.36 -11.81 -2.03
CA ALA A 52 8.46 -12.50 -1.09
C ALA A 52 7.73 -11.53 -0.13
N SER A 53 7.69 -10.24 -0.46
CA SER A 53 7.04 -9.22 0.35
C SER A 53 6.63 -8.00 -0.48
N LEU A 54 5.74 -7.19 0.09
CA LEU A 54 5.53 -5.82 -0.31
C LEU A 54 6.19 -4.89 0.70
N HIS A 55 6.90 -3.87 0.21
CA HIS A 55 7.31 -2.73 1.00
C HIS A 55 6.34 -1.57 0.78
N LEU A 56 5.69 -1.13 1.85
CA LEU A 56 4.70 -0.07 1.83
C LEU A 56 5.33 1.20 2.43
N THR A 57 5.19 2.32 1.74
CA THR A 57 5.58 3.64 2.26
C THR A 57 4.42 4.60 2.10
N LEU A 58 3.97 5.22 3.19
CA LEU A 58 2.90 6.20 3.20
C LEU A 58 3.43 7.56 3.64
N GLU A 59 3.03 8.61 2.95
CA GLU A 59 3.45 9.98 3.22
C GLU A 59 2.24 10.92 3.22
N ALA A 60 2.12 11.75 4.25
CA ALA A 60 1.05 12.74 4.40
C ALA A 60 1.54 13.97 5.16
N ALA A 61 0.76 15.06 5.13
CA ALA A 61 1.11 16.32 5.78
C ALA A 61 1.08 16.24 7.32
N ASP A 62 0.15 15.47 7.87
CA ASP A 62 -0.14 15.36 9.30
C ASP A 62 -0.52 13.92 9.70
N THR A 63 -0.56 13.65 11.01
CA THR A 63 -0.83 12.31 11.56
C THR A 63 -2.24 11.80 11.23
N GLU A 64 -3.25 12.66 11.22
CA GLU A 64 -4.64 12.26 10.96
C GLU A 64 -4.80 11.78 9.52
N SER A 65 -4.25 12.55 8.58
CA SER A 65 -4.21 12.19 7.16
C SER A 65 -3.40 10.91 6.93
N LEU A 66 -2.29 10.73 7.64
CA LEU A 66 -1.45 9.53 7.53
C LEU A 66 -2.17 8.27 8.03
N GLU A 67 -2.86 8.33 9.18
CA GLU A 67 -3.63 7.21 9.72
C GLU A 67 -4.83 6.84 8.82
N ARG A 68 -5.50 7.83 8.23
CA ARG A 68 -6.56 7.58 7.23
C ARG A 68 -6.00 6.89 6.00
N LEU A 69 -4.87 7.34 5.48
CA LEU A 69 -4.19 6.73 4.35
C LEU A 69 -3.80 5.28 4.67
N ARG A 70 -3.25 5.03 5.87
CA ARG A 70 -2.94 3.68 6.37
C ARG A 70 -4.15 2.77 6.35
N ALA A 71 -5.26 3.21 6.96
CA ALA A 71 -6.49 2.43 7.03
C ALA A 71 -7.05 2.06 5.65
N VAL A 72 -7.00 2.99 4.69
CA VAL A 72 -7.44 2.74 3.31
C VAL A 72 -6.55 1.69 2.64
N ILE A 73 -5.24 1.85 2.69
CA ILE A 73 -4.29 0.93 2.04
C ILE A 73 -4.39 -0.47 2.66
N GLU A 74 -4.39 -0.56 3.98
CA GLU A 74 -4.46 -1.82 4.72
C GLU A 74 -5.76 -2.58 4.41
N SER A 75 -6.92 -1.92 4.47
CA SER A 75 -8.21 -2.54 4.19
C SER A 75 -8.29 -3.16 2.79
N HIS A 76 -7.79 -2.45 1.78
CA HIS A 76 -7.81 -2.95 0.40
C HIS A 76 -6.80 -4.08 0.18
N LEU A 77 -5.58 -3.92 0.72
CA LEU A 77 -4.55 -4.95 0.62
C LEU A 77 -5.03 -6.27 1.26
N MET A 78 -5.56 -6.21 2.48
CA MET A 78 -6.09 -7.37 3.19
C MET A 78 -7.24 -8.04 2.42
N ARG A 79 -8.13 -7.24 1.82
CA ARG A 79 -9.22 -7.76 0.99
C ARG A 79 -8.70 -8.49 -0.24
N PHE A 80 -7.64 -8.01 -0.89
CA PHE A 80 -7.09 -8.68 -2.09
C PHE A 80 -6.22 -9.88 -1.74
N ALA A 81 -5.54 -9.84 -0.61
CA ALA A 81 -4.70 -10.92 -0.11
C ALA A 81 -5.48 -11.99 0.69
N HIS A 82 -6.81 -11.87 0.83
CA HIS A 82 -7.63 -12.76 1.68
C HIS A 82 -7.44 -14.28 1.45
N ARG A 83 -7.00 -14.70 0.26
CA ARG A 83 -6.75 -16.11 -0.06
C ARG A 83 -5.46 -16.67 0.54
N GLU A 84 -4.59 -15.81 1.04
CA GLU A 84 -3.32 -16.16 1.71
C GLU A 84 -3.46 -16.16 3.24
N GLU A 85 -4.65 -15.85 3.79
CA GLU A 85 -4.89 -15.66 5.23
C GLU A 85 -3.80 -14.82 5.92
N PRO A 86 -3.47 -13.63 5.38
CA PRO A 86 -2.31 -12.88 5.81
C PRO A 86 -2.52 -12.25 7.19
N ALA A 87 -1.42 -12.00 7.89
CA ALA A 87 -1.42 -11.06 9.02
C ALA A 87 -1.49 -9.61 8.49
N PRO A 88 -2.05 -8.67 9.26
CA PRO A 88 -1.99 -7.25 8.93
C PRO A 88 -0.53 -6.77 8.78
N PRO A 89 -0.27 -5.76 7.91
CA PRO A 89 1.07 -5.18 7.78
C PRO A 89 1.61 -4.66 9.11
N ALA A 90 2.88 -4.94 9.41
CA ALA A 90 3.53 -4.46 10.61
C ALA A 90 4.03 -3.02 10.39
N TRP A 91 3.20 -2.04 10.74
CA TRP A 91 3.52 -0.62 10.57
C TRP A 91 4.54 -0.11 11.58
N THR A 92 5.54 0.60 11.09
CA THR A 92 6.42 1.41 11.92
C THR A 92 5.77 2.78 12.18
N PRO A 93 5.81 3.27 13.43
CA PRO A 93 5.26 4.57 13.76
C PRO A 93 5.96 5.68 12.96
N PRO A 94 5.26 6.80 12.69
CA PRO A 94 5.80 7.82 11.82
C PRO A 94 7.06 8.48 12.40
N ALA A 95 8.08 8.62 11.55
CA ALA A 95 9.30 9.38 11.81
C ALA A 95 9.19 10.83 11.29
#